data_AF-A0A528IEX3-F1
#
_entry.id   AF-A0A528IEX3-F1
#
_cell.length_a   1.000
_cell.length_b   1.000
_cell.length_c   1.000
_cell.angle_alpha   90.00
_cell.angle_beta   90.00
_cell.angle_gamma   90.00
#
_symmetry.space_group_name_H-M   'P 1'
#
loop_
_entity.id
_entity.type
_entity.pdbx_description
1 polymer ?
#
loop_
_entity_poly.entity_id
_entity_poly.type
_entity_poly.pdbx_seq_one_letter_code
_entity_poly.pdbx_strand_id
1 'polypeptide(L)'
;WAVEGTASQFRTHIGHAITHSKMIVIDPFGDDPIVVTGSHNFSKAASTKNDENFIVIRGHREIAMHYAINAMQTYSHYRWRAYLEEAEREDRDPFQYLTRNPIWQRRRNTGETKRMLAFWLPPA
;
A
#
# COMPACT_ATOMS: atom_id res chain seq x y z
N TRP A 1 2.09 -13.86 5.21
CA TRP A 1 1.38 -12.95 6.14
C TRP A 1 0.07 -12.39 5.56
N ALA A 2 -0.15 -12.35 4.24
CA ALA A 2 -1.51 -12.33 3.71
C ALA A 2 -2.03 -13.78 3.75
N VAL A 3 -2.94 -14.06 4.67
CA VAL A 3 -3.62 -15.36 4.77
C VAL A 3 -5.08 -15.09 4.40
N GLU A 4 -5.60 -15.84 3.43
CA GLU A 4 -7.05 -15.82 3.20
C GLU A 4 -7.73 -16.45 4.41
N GLY A 5 -8.51 -15.63 5.11
CA GLY A 5 -9.25 -16.02 6.29
C GLY A 5 -10.73 -15.73 6.11
N THR A 6 -11.56 -16.60 6.66
CA THR A 6 -13.00 -16.39 6.73
C THR A 6 -13.33 -15.33 7.79
N ALA A 7 -14.48 -14.66 7.65
CA ALA A 7 -14.97 -13.75 8.66
C ALA A 7 -15.10 -14.39 10.06
N SER A 8 -15.28 -15.71 10.11
CA SER A 8 -15.33 -16.46 11.39
C SER A 8 -13.97 -16.49 12.08
N GLN A 9 -12.89 -16.70 11.33
CA GLN A 9 -11.52 -16.70 11.88
C GLN A 9 -11.10 -15.31 12.37
N PHE A 10 -11.58 -14.25 11.71
CA PHE A 10 -11.38 -12.86 12.15
C PHE A 10 -12.13 -12.52 13.44
N ARG A 11 -13.34 -13.07 13.66
CA ARG A 11 -14.14 -12.77 14.85
C ARG A 11 -13.63 -13.45 16.13
N THR A 12 -12.89 -14.55 16.01
CA THR A 12 -12.43 -15.35 17.16
C THR A 12 -11.11 -14.90 17.77
N HIS A 13 -10.43 -13.91 17.17
CA HIS A 13 -9.14 -13.42 17.60
C HIS A 13 -9.21 -11.91 17.88
N ILE A 14 -8.67 -11.47 19.03
CA ILE A 14 -8.62 -10.07 19.45
C ILE A 14 -7.41 -9.39 18.79
N GLY A 15 -7.59 -8.19 18.22
CA GLY A 15 -6.47 -7.34 17.75
C GLY A 15 -6.27 -7.22 16.23
N HIS A 16 -7.26 -7.55 15.40
CA HIS A 16 -7.15 -7.37 13.95
C HIS A 16 -7.32 -5.91 13.50
N ALA A 17 -6.32 -5.39 12.78
CA ALA A 17 -6.48 -4.19 11.97
C ALA A 17 -6.99 -4.59 10.57
N ILE A 18 -8.20 -4.15 10.22
CA ILE A 18 -8.83 -4.43 8.93
C ILE A 18 -8.62 -3.24 8.01
N THR A 19 -7.96 -3.47 6.86
CA THR A 19 -7.95 -2.49 5.77
C THR A 19 -9.25 -2.63 5.00
N HIS A 20 -10.13 -1.63 5.10
CA HIS A 20 -11.47 -1.65 4.48
C HIS A 20 -11.66 -0.61 3.37
N SER A 21 -10.58 0.07 2.95
CA SER A 21 -10.58 0.94 1.79
C SER A 21 -10.77 0.14 0.51
N LYS A 22 -11.63 0.62 -0.38
CA LYS A 22 -11.85 0.04 -1.70
C LYS A 22 -11.57 1.11 -2.72
N MET A 23 -10.39 1.03 -3.31
CA MET A 23 -9.85 2.09 -4.13
C MET A 23 -8.95 1.53 -5.23
N ILE A 24 -8.92 2.22 -6.36
CA ILE A 24 -7.93 2.04 -7.43
C ILE A 24 -7.39 3.43 -7.74
N VAL A 25 -6.06 3.57 -7.82
CA VAL A 25 -5.40 4.83 -8.20
C VAL A 25 -4.48 4.53 -9.37
N ILE A 26 -4.63 5.30 -10.44
CA ILE A 26 -3.85 5.18 -11.67
C ILE A 26 -3.11 6.50 -11.87
N ASP A 27 -1.81 6.39 -12.15
CA ASP A 27 -0.90 7.49 -12.46
C ASP A 27 -1.04 8.70 -11.51
N PRO A 28 -0.91 8.52 -10.18
CA PRO A 28 -1.26 9.56 -9.20
C PRO A 28 -0.50 10.88 -9.34
N PHE A 29 0.64 10.85 -10.03
CA PHE A 29 1.50 12.00 -10.27
C PHE A 29 1.47 12.50 -11.72
N GLY A 30 0.74 11.81 -12.61
CA GLY A 30 0.59 12.19 -14.01
C GLY A 30 -0.34 13.39 -14.23
N ASP A 31 -0.48 13.79 -15.48
CA ASP A 31 -1.31 14.95 -15.88
C ASP A 31 -2.81 14.65 -15.83
N ASP A 32 -3.21 13.38 -15.98
CA ASP A 32 -4.60 12.93 -15.99
C ASP A 32 -4.81 11.70 -15.10
N PRO A 33 -4.66 11.85 -13.77
CA PRO A 33 -4.78 10.73 -12.84
C PRO A 33 -6.23 10.26 -12.71
N ILE A 34 -6.41 9.00 -12.34
CA ILE A 34 -7.74 8.40 -12.10
C ILE A 34 -7.78 7.79 -10.70
N VAL A 35 -8.83 8.12 -9.95
CA VAL A 35 -9.18 7.47 -8.69
C VAL A 35 -10.56 6.85 -8.81
N VAL A 36 -10.66 5.56 -8.52
CA VAL A 36 -11.94 4.87 -8.33
C VAL A 36 -12.07 4.56 -6.85
N THR A 37 -13.18 4.93 -6.23
CA THR A 37 -13.41 4.70 -4.79
C THR A 37 -14.90 4.61 -4.48
N GLY A 38 -15.26 3.94 -3.39
CA GLY A 38 -16.64 3.89 -2.91
C GLY A 38 -16.90 2.77 -1.91
N SER A 39 -18.17 2.36 -1.82
CA SER A 39 -18.59 1.20 -1.04
C SER A 39 -18.33 -0.12 -1.77
N HIS A 40 -18.23 -0.09 -3.10
CA HIS A 40 -18.05 -1.26 -3.96
C HIS A 40 -16.72 -1.96 -3.72
N ASN A 41 -16.77 -3.25 -3.37
CA ASN A 41 -15.58 -4.04 -3.02
C ASN A 41 -14.87 -4.75 -4.20
N PHE A 42 -15.29 -4.47 -5.43
CA PHE A 42 -14.78 -5.06 -6.68
C PHE A 42 -14.96 -6.59 -6.79
N SER A 43 -15.92 -7.15 -6.06
CA SER A 43 -16.32 -8.55 -6.19
C SER A 43 -17.52 -8.73 -7.14
N LYS A 44 -17.73 -9.96 -7.59
CA LYS A 44 -18.90 -10.34 -8.38
C LYS A 44 -20.23 -10.02 -7.66
N ALA A 45 -20.29 -10.20 -6.34
CA ALA A 45 -21.50 -9.94 -5.56
C ALA A 45 -21.82 -8.44 -5.50
N ALA A 46 -20.80 -7.61 -5.32
CA ALA A 46 -20.92 -6.16 -5.36
C ALA A 46 -21.49 -5.65 -6.69
N SER A 47 -21.08 -6.27 -7.81
CA SER A 47 -21.52 -5.85 -9.15
C SER A 47 -22.88 -6.41 -9.58
N THR A 48 -23.46 -7.38 -8.85
CA THR A 48 -24.68 -8.09 -9.32
C THR A 48 -25.80 -8.20 -8.30
N LYS A 49 -25.51 -8.09 -7.00
CA LYS A 49 -26.48 -8.38 -5.93
C LYS A 49 -26.56 -7.29 -4.87
N ASN A 50 -25.43 -6.72 -4.47
CA ASN A 50 -25.42 -5.72 -3.41
C ASN A 50 -25.76 -4.33 -3.96
N ASP A 51 -26.36 -3.50 -3.12
CA ASP A 51 -26.53 -2.08 -3.39
C ASP A 51 -25.25 -1.33 -2.97
N GLU A 52 -24.26 -1.38 -3.86
CA GLU A 52 -22.96 -0.76 -3.68
C GLU A 52 -22.67 0.22 -4.83
N ASN A 53 -21.87 1.23 -4.56
CA ASN A 53 -21.51 2.27 -5.51
C ASN A 53 -20.01 2.53 -5.52
N PHE A 54 -19.51 3.04 -6.63
CA PHE A 54 -18.22 3.71 -6.72
C PHE A 54 -18.34 4.95 -7.59
N ILE A 55 -17.41 5.88 -7.38
CA ILE A 55 -17.23 7.05 -8.22
C ILE A 55 -15.88 6.95 -8.92
N VAL A 56 -15.78 7.58 -10.09
CA VAL A 56 -14.55 7.73 -10.85
C VAL A 56 -14.20 9.22 -10.88
N ILE A 57 -13.07 9.57 -10.27
CA ILE A 57 -12.54 10.93 -10.23
C ILE A 57 -11.35 10.97 -11.19
N ARG A 58 -11.41 11.83 -12.21
CA ARG A 58 -10.39 11.96 -13.27
C ARG A 58 -9.81 13.37 -13.28
N GLY A 59 -8.51 13.49 -13.51
CA GLY A 59 -7.80 14.78 -13.61
C GLY A 59 -7.52 15.49 -12.28
N HIS A 60 -8.06 15.02 -11.16
CA HIS A 60 -7.87 15.66 -9.86
C HIS A 60 -6.59 15.19 -9.16
N ARG A 61 -5.47 15.84 -9.48
CA ARG A 61 -4.12 15.47 -9.02
C ARG A 61 -3.99 15.36 -7.50
N GLU A 62 -4.48 16.33 -6.74
CA GLU A 62 -4.33 16.30 -5.27
C GLU A 62 -5.03 15.11 -4.61
N ILE A 63 -6.26 14.79 -5.02
CA ILE A 63 -6.99 13.62 -4.53
C ILE A 63 -6.24 12.34 -4.89
N ALA A 64 -5.74 12.23 -6.13
CA ALA A 64 -4.99 11.06 -6.57
C ALA A 64 -3.71 10.85 -5.75
N MET A 65 -2.96 11.92 -5.48
CA MET A 65 -1.79 11.89 -4.61
C MET A 65 -2.15 11.45 -3.19
N HIS A 66 -3.20 12.01 -2.58
CA HIS A 66 -3.62 11.63 -1.22
C HIS A 66 -4.02 10.14 -1.13
N TYR A 67 -4.78 9.63 -2.09
CA TYR A 67 -5.13 8.21 -2.12
C TYR A 67 -3.91 7.31 -2.33
N ALA A 68 -2.97 7.68 -3.20
CA ALA A 68 -1.73 6.94 -3.41
C ALA A 68 -0.86 6.90 -2.14
N ILE A 69 -0.73 8.03 -1.44
CA ILE A 69 -0.01 8.12 -0.16
C ILE A 69 -0.68 7.23 0.89
N ASN A 70 -2.01 7.25 1.00
CA ASN A 70 -2.73 6.41 1.97
C ASN A 70 -2.56 4.91 1.67
N ALA A 71 -2.59 4.51 0.40
CA ALA A 71 -2.30 3.14 -0.01
C ALA A 71 -0.88 2.72 0.39
N MET A 72 0.11 3.60 0.18
CA MET A 72 1.49 3.33 0.58
C MET A 72 1.70 3.27 2.08
N GLN A 73 1.05 4.14 2.85
CA GLN A 73 1.11 4.08 4.31
C GLN A 73 0.65 2.70 4.83
N THR A 74 -0.47 2.22 4.32
CA THR A 74 -1.00 0.90 4.63
C THR A 74 -0.01 -0.19 4.21
N TYR A 75 0.47 -0.17 2.96
CA TYR A 75 1.44 -1.15 2.47
C TYR A 75 2.72 -1.18 3.31
N SER A 76 3.34 -0.02 3.57
CA SER A 76 4.58 0.11 4.31
C SER A 76 4.46 -0.40 5.74
N HIS A 77 3.34 -0.11 6.41
CA HIS A 77 3.05 -0.60 7.76
C HIS A 77 3.09 -2.13 7.83
N TYR A 78 2.43 -2.81 6.89
CA TYR A 78 2.42 -4.27 6.91
C TYR A 78 3.68 -4.90 6.29
N ARG A 79 4.29 -4.27 5.29
CA ARG A 79 5.56 -4.74 4.70
C ARG A 79 6.69 -4.77 5.73
N TRP A 80 6.71 -3.80 6.64
CA TRP A 80 7.66 -3.76 7.75
C TRP A 80 7.44 -4.94 8.72
N ARG A 81 6.21 -5.21 9.12
CA ARG A 81 5.89 -6.36 9.99
C ARG A 81 6.28 -7.69 9.34
N ALA A 82 6.00 -7.83 8.05
CA ALA A 82 6.42 -8.98 7.26
C ALA A 82 7.94 -9.15 7.21
N TYR A 83 8.67 -8.05 7.07
CA TYR A 83 10.12 -8.06 7.10
C TYR A 83 10.66 -8.54 8.46
N LEU A 84 10.05 -8.13 9.57
CA LEU A 84 10.44 -8.57 10.91
C LEU A 84 10.21 -10.08 11.10
N GLU A 85 9.05 -10.59 10.69
CA GLU A 85 8.74 -12.03 10.76
C GLU A 85 9.70 -12.87 9.89
N GLU A 86 9.99 -12.37 8.69
CA GLU A 86 10.98 -12.98 7.78
C GLU A 86 12.38 -12.98 8.39
N ALA A 87 12.74 -11.89 9.09
CA ALA A 87 14.02 -11.74 9.75
C ALA A 87 14.19 -12.71 10.93
N GLU A 88 13.16 -12.83 11.75
CA GLU A 88 13.11 -13.79 12.86
C GLU A 88 13.22 -15.24 12.38
N ARG A 89 12.45 -15.61 11.35
CA ARG A 89 12.49 -16.97 10.77
C ARG A 89 13.87 -17.36 10.24
N GLU A 90 14.65 -16.38 9.80
CA GLU A 90 15.98 -16.58 9.21
C GLU A 90 17.13 -16.22 10.15
N ASP A 91 16.84 -15.96 11.43
CA ASP A 91 17.83 -15.57 12.45
C ASP A 91 18.74 -14.41 12.00
N ARG A 92 18.14 -13.42 11.31
CA ARG A 92 18.84 -12.21 10.85
C ARG A 92 18.43 -11.00 11.69
N ASP A 93 19.39 -10.14 12.01
CA ASP A 93 19.12 -8.86 12.66
C ASP A 93 18.39 -7.90 11.69
N PRO A 94 17.18 -7.40 12.06
CA PRO A 94 16.41 -6.53 11.19
C PRO A 94 16.90 -5.07 11.15
N PHE A 95 17.85 -4.66 12.01
CA PHE A 95 18.24 -3.26 12.18
C PHE A 95 19.58 -2.88 11.53
N GLN A 96 20.04 -3.64 10.54
CA GLN A 96 21.40 -3.53 9.99
C GLN A 96 21.66 -2.37 9.00
N TYR A 97 20.73 -1.43 8.83
CA TYR A 97 20.78 -0.50 7.68
C TYR A 97 21.16 0.94 7.98
N LEU A 98 21.30 1.34 9.24
CA LEU A 98 21.70 2.70 9.61
C LEU A 98 23.13 2.73 10.15
N THR A 99 24.00 3.49 9.47
CA THR A 99 25.38 3.74 9.89
C THR A 99 25.58 5.22 10.19
N ARG A 100 26.55 5.56 11.06
CA ARG A 100 26.90 6.99 11.35
C ARG A 100 27.45 7.74 10.13
N ASN A 101 27.95 7.02 9.13
CA ASN A 101 28.42 7.56 7.85
C ASN A 101 27.30 7.54 6.79
N PRO A 102 27.18 8.53 5.89
CA PRO A 102 26.26 8.57 4.74
C PRO A 102 26.20 7.34 3.83
N ILE A 103 27.14 6.38 3.91
CA ILE A 103 27.16 5.13 3.13
C ILE A 103 25.81 4.38 3.18
N TRP A 104 25.03 4.50 4.25
CA TRP A 104 23.67 3.92 4.34
C TRP A 104 22.75 4.35 3.19
N GLN A 105 23.01 5.51 2.55
CA GLN A 105 22.23 6.00 1.41
C GLN A 105 22.56 5.31 0.08
N ARG A 106 23.71 4.60 -0.03
CA ARG A 106 24.20 4.05 -1.32
C ARG A 106 23.16 3.17 -2.03
N ARG A 107 22.34 2.44 -1.27
CA ARG A 107 21.30 1.56 -1.82
C ARG A 107 20.14 2.33 -2.47
N ARG A 108 19.92 3.59 -2.08
CA ARG A 108 18.85 4.46 -2.63
C ARG A 108 19.10 4.86 -4.08
N ASN A 109 20.36 4.82 -4.53
CA ASN A 109 20.76 5.23 -5.87
C ASN A 109 20.82 4.07 -6.88
N THR A 110 20.36 2.86 -6.50
CA THR A 110 20.45 1.67 -7.36
C THR A 110 19.17 0.84 -7.35
N GLY A 111 18.96 0.04 -8.39
CA GLY A 111 17.95 -1.02 -8.43
C GLY A 111 16.52 -0.54 -8.21
N GLU A 112 15.78 -1.31 -7.40
CA GLU A 112 14.37 -1.08 -7.10
C GLU A 112 14.13 0.19 -6.29
N THR A 113 14.99 0.49 -5.30
CA THR A 113 14.84 1.69 -4.47
C THR A 113 14.96 2.96 -5.30
N LYS A 114 15.87 3.01 -6.28
CA LYS A 114 15.96 4.16 -7.21
C LYS A 114 14.68 4.32 -8.03
N ARG A 115 14.13 3.22 -8.56
CA ARG A 115 12.88 3.26 -9.35
C ARG A 115 11.69 3.73 -8.50
N MET A 116 11.58 3.22 -7.28
CA MET A 116 10.56 3.65 -6.32
C MET A 116 10.69 5.15 -6.03
N LEU A 117 11.89 5.63 -5.70
CA LEU A 117 12.11 7.06 -5.45
C LEU A 117 11.77 7.92 -6.67
N ALA A 118 12.14 7.49 -7.89
CA ALA A 118 11.79 8.20 -9.11
C ALA A 118 10.27 8.28 -9.35
N PHE A 119 9.52 7.25 -8.94
CA PHE A 119 8.07 7.25 -9.02
C PHE A 119 7.42 8.19 -7.99
N TRP A 120 7.86 8.14 -6.72
CA TRP A 120 7.27 8.93 -5.62
C TRP A 120 7.79 10.36 -5.52
N LEU A 121 8.89 10.67 -6.20
CA LEU A 121 9.49 12.01 -6.31
C LEU A 121 9.65 12.36 -7.80
N PRO A 122 8.53 12.60 -8.52
CA PRO A 122 8.61 13.06 -9.90
C PRO A 122 9.38 14.39 -9.97
N PRO A 123 10.02 14.72 -11.11
CA PRO A 123 10.63 16.02 -11.32
C PRO A 123 9.60 17.14 -11.10
N ALA A 124 10.05 18.24 -10.47
CA ALA A 124 9.25 19.43 -10.26
C ALA A 124 8.92 20.15 -11.58
#